data_AF-A0AAV5B5P3-F1
#
_entry.id   AF-A0AAV5B5P3-F1
#
_cell.length_a   1.000
_cell.length_b   1.000
_cell.length_c   1.000
_cell.angle_alpha   90.00
_cell.angle_beta   90.00
_cell.angle_gamma   90.00
#
_symmetry.space_group_name_H-M   'P 1'
#
loop_
_entity.id
_entity.type
_entity.pdbx_description
1 polymer ?
#
loop_
_entity_poly.entity_id
_entity_poly.type
_entity_poly.pdbx_seq_one_letter_code
_entity_poly.pdbx_strand_id
1 'polypeptide(L)'
;MAITPADIEQLTFSASKQGYDTEEVDAFLEELAGEVDAMLQKIMDLKSRLTASEQALDAARAQVAQLEAQGSSSEIVSVQASNVTIASERQISQALIAAQQTADRMVADARDSADKIKNDADQKAREVIRQALAEKQNELDEIDRLKASREDFRTQYKQLLQHFMDDAESVFPDQILSSPSGSAPRYDMPKVTETVDASATVYVPASDGALDDLD
;
A
#
# COMPACT_ATOMS: atom_id res chain seq x y z
N MET A 1 -12.40 6.98 -26.61
CA MET A 1 -12.16 5.54 -26.40
C MET A 1 -11.35 5.43 -25.14
N ALA A 2 -11.85 4.73 -24.11
CA ALA A 2 -11.07 4.45 -22.92
C ALA A 2 -10.38 3.11 -23.14
N ILE A 3 -9.06 3.07 -22.98
CA ILE A 3 -8.31 1.84 -22.87
C ILE A 3 -8.82 1.11 -21.62
N THR A 4 -9.23 -0.15 -21.75
CA THR A 4 -9.62 -0.97 -20.60
C THR A 4 -8.38 -1.60 -19.97
N PRO A 5 -8.42 -1.98 -18.68
CA PRO A 5 -7.31 -2.72 -18.04
C PRO A 5 -6.88 -3.94 -18.85
N ALA A 6 -7.84 -4.70 -19.38
CA ALA A 6 -7.58 -5.87 -20.22
C ALA A 6 -6.90 -5.53 -21.55
N ASP A 7 -7.13 -4.33 -22.10
CA ASP A 7 -6.43 -3.86 -23.30
C ASP A 7 -4.96 -3.51 -23.00
N ILE A 8 -4.63 -3.12 -21.76
CA ILE A 8 -3.27 -2.80 -21.29
C ILE A 8 -2.45 -4.08 -21.12
N GLU A 9 -3.05 -5.12 -20.56
CA GLU A 9 -2.38 -6.42 -20.40
C GLU A 9 -2.12 -7.13 -21.74
N GLN A 10 -2.92 -6.83 -22.77
CA GLN A 10 -2.78 -7.42 -24.10
C GLN A 10 -1.90 -6.60 -25.05
N LEU A 11 -1.40 -5.44 -24.60
CA LEU A 11 -0.54 -4.57 -25.40
C LEU A 11 0.85 -5.19 -25.52
N THR A 12 1.26 -5.46 -26.77
CA THR A 12 2.60 -5.99 -27.07
C THR A 12 3.39 -4.99 -27.90
N PHE A 13 4.69 -4.90 -27.62
CA PHE A 13 5.62 -3.98 -28.27
C PHE A 13 6.67 -4.76 -29.07
N SER A 14 7.12 -4.21 -30.19
CA SER A 14 8.19 -4.81 -31.00
C SER A 14 9.58 -4.44 -30.46
N ALA A 15 10.50 -5.41 -30.47
CA ALA A 15 11.86 -5.19 -30.01
C ALA A 15 12.62 -4.21 -30.92
N SER A 16 13.29 -3.23 -30.30
CA SER A 16 14.13 -2.21 -30.96
C SER A 16 15.58 -2.34 -30.49
N LYS A 17 16.54 -1.99 -31.36
CA LYS A 17 17.99 -2.11 -31.11
C LYS A 17 18.49 -1.23 -29.94
N GLN A 18 17.76 -0.17 -29.63
CA GLN A 18 17.77 0.54 -28.36
C GLN A 18 16.31 0.64 -27.93
N GLY A 19 15.94 -0.10 -26.90
CA GLY A 19 14.58 -0.17 -26.37
C GLY A 19 14.60 -0.27 -24.85
N TYR A 20 13.42 -0.15 -24.25
CA TYR A 20 13.23 -0.43 -22.84
C TYR A 20 13.35 -1.94 -22.57
N ASP A 21 13.66 -2.28 -21.32
CA ASP A 21 13.67 -3.67 -20.88
C ASP A 21 12.24 -4.23 -20.93
N THR A 22 12.07 -5.41 -21.53
CA THR A 22 10.75 -6.03 -21.66
C THR A 22 10.17 -6.43 -20.31
N GLU A 23 11.00 -6.90 -19.37
CA GLU A 23 10.52 -7.30 -18.05
C GLU A 23 10.05 -6.10 -17.22
N GLU A 24 10.75 -4.97 -17.34
CA GLU A 24 10.37 -3.72 -16.66
C GLU A 24 9.10 -3.11 -17.27
N VAL A 25 8.94 -3.20 -18.60
CA VAL A 25 7.74 -2.75 -19.29
C VAL A 25 6.53 -3.61 -18.90
N ASP A 26 6.69 -4.94 -18.86
CA ASP A 26 5.60 -5.85 -18.48
C ASP A 26 5.14 -5.61 -17.03
N ALA A 27 6.08 -5.43 -16.10
CA ALA A 27 5.76 -5.07 -14.71
C ALA A 27 5.03 -3.73 -14.59
N PHE A 28 5.45 -2.72 -15.37
CA PHE A 28 4.78 -1.42 -15.41
C PHE A 28 3.36 -1.50 -16.00
N LEU A 29 3.15 -2.34 -17.02
CA LEU A 29 1.82 -2.52 -17.62
C LEU A 29 0.86 -3.22 -16.66
N GLU A 30 1.33 -4.18 -15.85
CA GLU A 30 0.53 -4.82 -14.81
C GLU A 30 0.12 -3.81 -13.71
N GLU A 31 1.07 -2.99 -13.25
CA GLU A 31 0.79 -1.91 -12.30
C GLU A 31 -0.22 -0.89 -12.87
N LEU A 32 -0.01 -0.46 -14.11
CA LEU A 32 -0.89 0.50 -14.80
C LEU A 32 -2.30 -0.08 -15.02
N ALA A 33 -2.41 -1.36 -15.40
CA ALA A 33 -3.69 -2.04 -15.55
C ALA A 33 -4.45 -2.08 -14.22
N GLY A 34 -3.75 -2.44 -13.13
CA GLY A 34 -4.31 -2.45 -11.78
C GLY A 34 -4.81 -1.07 -11.33
N GLU A 35 -4.05 0.00 -11.59
CA GLU A 35 -4.46 1.35 -11.20
C GLU A 35 -5.62 1.87 -12.05
N VAL A 36 -5.68 1.54 -13.34
CA VAL A 36 -6.82 1.87 -14.19
C VAL A 36 -8.08 1.13 -13.74
N ASP A 37 -7.99 -0.15 -13.33
CA ASP A 37 -9.13 -0.88 -12.79
C ASP A 37 -9.63 -0.25 -11.48
N ALA A 38 -8.71 0.06 -10.56
CA ALA A 38 -9.05 0.75 -9.31
C ALA A 38 -9.72 2.11 -9.58
N MET A 39 -9.27 2.85 -10.59
CA MET A 39 -9.88 4.12 -11.00
C MET A 39 -11.29 3.92 -11.57
N LEU A 40 -11.50 2.89 -12.38
CA LEU A 40 -12.82 2.56 -12.94
C LEU A 40 -13.80 2.13 -11.84
N GLN A 41 -13.36 1.30 -10.88
CA GLN A 41 -14.16 0.95 -9.71
C GLN A 41 -14.56 2.20 -8.91
N LYS A 42 -13.63 3.14 -8.72
CA LYS A 42 -13.91 4.41 -8.03
C LYS A 42 -14.91 5.28 -8.80
N ILE A 43 -14.83 5.33 -10.13
CA ILE A 43 -15.81 6.03 -10.96
C ILE A 43 -17.19 5.38 -10.82
N MET A 44 -17.27 4.06 -10.77
CA MET A 44 -18.53 3.33 -10.58
C MET A 44 -19.14 3.61 -9.20
N ASP A 45 -18.35 3.55 -8.12
CA ASP A 45 -18.81 3.89 -6.77
C ASP A 45 -19.31 5.34 -6.70
N LEU A 46 -18.53 6.29 -7.22
CA LEU A 46 -18.91 7.70 -7.22
C LEU A 46 -20.19 7.96 -8.01
N LYS A 47 -20.36 7.32 -9.18
CA LYS A 47 -21.61 7.42 -9.96
C LYS A 47 -22.80 6.81 -9.23
N SER A 48 -22.62 5.66 -8.58
CA SER A 48 -23.66 5.03 -7.77
C SER A 48 -24.10 5.95 -6.62
N ARG A 49 -23.14 6.52 -5.89
CA ARG A 49 -23.40 7.48 -4.80
C ARG A 49 -24.04 8.77 -5.29
N LEU A 50 -23.62 9.29 -6.45
CA LEU A 50 -24.24 10.45 -7.06
C LEU A 50 -25.71 10.19 -7.36
N THR A 51 -26.00 9.05 -8.01
CA THR A 51 -27.36 8.65 -8.39
C THR A 51 -28.24 8.47 -7.14
N ALA A 52 -27.72 7.83 -6.10
CA ALA A 52 -28.42 7.66 -4.83
C ALA A 52 -28.70 9.01 -4.14
N SER A 53 -27.75 9.94 -4.16
CA SER A 53 -27.91 11.29 -3.60
C SER A 53 -28.91 12.12 -4.39
N GLU A 54 -28.89 12.05 -5.72
CA GLU A 54 -29.84 12.74 -6.59
C GLU A 54 -31.27 12.25 -6.33
N GLN A 55 -31.48 10.94 -6.24
CA GLN A 55 -32.77 10.35 -5.89
C GLN A 55 -33.26 10.78 -4.50
N ALA A 56 -32.35 10.85 -3.51
CA ALA A 56 -32.70 11.33 -2.18
C ALA A 56 -33.13 12.81 -2.18
N LEU A 57 -32.47 13.65 -2.98
CA LEU A 57 -32.84 15.06 -3.13
C LEU A 57 -34.20 15.23 -3.83
N ASP A 58 -34.49 14.43 -4.86
CA ASP A 58 -35.78 14.47 -5.54
C ASP A 58 -36.91 13.98 -4.62
N ALA A 59 -36.67 12.92 -3.83
CA ALA A 59 -37.62 12.48 -2.81
C ALA A 59 -37.87 13.55 -1.75
N ALA A 60 -36.82 14.21 -1.26
CA ALA A 60 -36.94 15.30 -0.29
C ALA A 60 -37.71 16.50 -0.87
N ARG A 61 -37.46 16.87 -2.13
CA ARG A 61 -38.19 17.94 -2.84
C ARG A 61 -39.68 17.60 -3.01
N ALA A 62 -39.99 16.36 -3.37
CA ALA A 62 -41.38 15.90 -3.48
C ALA A 62 -42.09 15.95 -2.11
N GLN A 63 -41.40 15.58 -1.03
CA GLN A 63 -41.93 15.63 0.33
C GLN A 63 -42.20 17.06 0.79
N VAL A 64 -41.31 18.01 0.49
CA VAL A 64 -41.53 19.45 0.74
C VAL A 64 -42.75 19.96 -0.04
N ALA A 65 -42.85 19.66 -1.34
CA ALA A 65 -44.00 20.09 -2.16
C ALA A 65 -45.34 19.51 -1.65
N GLN A 66 -45.32 18.29 -1.11
CA GLN A 66 -46.52 17.65 -0.55
C GLN A 66 -46.95 18.27 0.78
N LEU A 67 -45.98 18.71 1.62
CA LEU A 67 -46.25 19.47 2.85
C LEU A 67 -46.82 20.86 2.54
N GLU A 68 -46.33 21.54 1.49
CA GLU A 68 -46.87 22.82 1.02
C GLU A 68 -48.31 22.68 0.48
N ALA A 69 -48.59 21.60 -0.27
CA ALA A 69 -49.94 21.33 -0.78
C ALA A 69 -50.94 20.97 0.35
N GLN A 70 -50.50 20.24 1.38
CA GLN A 70 -51.33 19.95 2.56
C GLN A 70 -51.57 21.19 3.43
N GLY A 71 -50.59 22.09 3.54
CA GLY A 71 -50.73 23.39 4.20
C GLY A 71 -51.72 24.35 3.49
N SER A 72 -52.10 24.05 2.25
CA SER A 72 -53.05 24.86 1.46
C SER A 72 -54.51 24.42 1.62
N SER A 73 -54.79 23.41 2.45
CA SER A 73 -56.13 22.82 2.60
C SER A 73 -56.66 22.83 4.04
N SER A 74 -56.48 23.93 4.76
CA SER A 74 -57.33 24.34 5.90
C SER A 74 -57.03 25.78 6.29
N GLU A 75 -57.79 26.72 5.73
CA GLU A 75 -58.59 27.70 6.49
C GLU A 75 -59.29 28.67 5.52
N ILE A 76 -60.55 28.36 5.21
CA ILE A 76 -61.57 29.37 4.96
C ILE A 76 -62.10 29.75 6.35
N VAL A 77 -61.54 30.78 6.97
CA VAL A 77 -62.21 31.49 8.07
C VAL A 77 -62.22 32.97 7.71
N SER A 78 -63.42 33.51 7.54
CA SER A 78 -63.65 34.94 7.35
C SER A 78 -63.11 35.70 8.56
N VAL A 79 -62.02 36.45 8.38
CA VAL A 79 -61.53 37.37 9.40
C VAL A 79 -61.84 38.80 8.98
N GLN A 80 -62.78 39.38 9.73
CA GLN A 80 -62.97 40.82 9.88
C GLN A 80 -61.62 41.52 9.98
N ALA A 81 -61.40 42.52 9.12
CA ALA A 81 -60.13 43.19 8.85
C ALA A 81 -59.61 44.11 9.98
N SER A 82 -59.73 43.71 11.25
CA SER A 82 -59.34 44.55 12.39
C SER A 82 -58.42 43.85 13.40
N ASN A 83 -58.33 42.51 13.39
CA ASN A 83 -57.55 41.74 14.37
C ASN A 83 -56.37 40.93 13.79
N VAL A 84 -56.23 40.85 12.46
CA VAL A 84 -55.16 40.07 11.79
C VAL A 84 -53.77 40.65 12.04
N THR A 85 -53.64 41.97 12.17
CA THR A 85 -52.32 42.62 12.27
C THR A 85 -51.60 42.28 13.59
N ILE A 86 -52.32 42.18 14.71
CA ILE A 86 -51.71 41.98 16.04
C ILE A 86 -51.36 40.50 16.30
N ALA A 87 -52.15 39.56 15.76
CA ALA A 87 -51.87 38.12 15.88
C ALA A 87 -50.65 37.73 15.03
N SER A 88 -50.58 38.20 13.78
CA SER A 88 -49.44 37.97 12.88
C SER A 88 -48.14 38.57 13.43
N GLU A 89 -48.17 39.76 14.03
CA GLU A 89 -46.96 40.42 14.55
C GLU A 89 -46.34 39.67 15.76
N ARG A 90 -47.19 39.07 16.62
CA ARG A 90 -46.74 38.17 17.70
C ARG A 90 -46.18 36.85 17.18
N GLN A 91 -46.80 36.27 16.15
CA GLN A 91 -46.31 35.04 15.53
C GLN A 91 -44.99 35.26 14.77
N ILE A 92 -44.85 36.38 14.06
CA ILE A 92 -43.61 36.75 13.36
C ILE A 92 -42.49 37.01 14.36
N SER A 93 -42.75 37.75 15.45
CA SER A 93 -41.75 37.98 16.49
C SER A 93 -41.32 36.70 17.20
N GLN A 94 -42.26 35.78 17.51
CA GLN A 94 -41.93 34.45 18.04
C GLN A 94 -41.10 33.62 17.04
N ALA A 95 -41.46 33.63 15.76
CA ALA A 95 -40.70 32.94 14.72
C ALA A 95 -39.28 33.51 14.56
N LEU A 96 -39.12 34.83 14.67
CA LEU A 96 -37.82 35.50 14.54
C LEU A 96 -36.92 35.22 15.74
N ILE A 97 -37.48 35.14 16.96
CA ILE A 97 -36.76 34.71 18.16
C ILE A 97 -36.33 33.25 18.04
N ALA A 98 -37.23 32.36 17.59
CA ALA A 98 -36.92 30.95 17.40
C ALA A 98 -35.85 30.75 16.30
N ALA A 99 -35.92 31.52 15.21
CA ALA A 99 -34.92 31.51 14.16
C ALA A 99 -33.55 32.00 14.67
N GLN A 100 -33.53 33.10 15.44
CA GLN A 100 -32.28 33.61 16.03
C GLN A 100 -31.67 32.60 17.00
N GLN A 101 -32.48 32.02 17.89
CA GLN A 101 -32.02 31.00 18.84
C GLN A 101 -31.50 29.75 18.11
N THR A 102 -32.13 29.37 16.99
CA THR A 102 -31.66 28.26 16.15
C THR A 102 -30.33 28.60 15.47
N ALA A 103 -30.17 29.82 14.95
CA ALA A 103 -28.93 30.28 14.36
C ALA A 103 -27.79 30.30 15.39
N ASP A 104 -28.03 30.82 16.60
CA ASP A 104 -27.05 30.83 17.68
C ASP A 104 -26.64 29.41 18.08
N ARG A 105 -27.60 28.49 18.12
CA ARG A 105 -27.34 27.07 18.39
C ARG A 105 -26.52 26.41 17.28
N MET A 106 -26.85 26.66 16.01
CA MET A 106 -26.07 26.14 14.88
C MET A 106 -24.62 26.64 14.91
N VAL A 107 -24.41 27.91 15.27
CA VAL A 107 -23.05 28.48 15.40
C VAL A 107 -22.29 27.84 16.56
N ALA A 108 -22.96 27.60 17.70
CA ALA A 108 -22.36 26.89 18.82
C ALA A 108 -21.99 25.44 18.45
N ASP A 109 -22.92 24.68 17.86
CA ASP A 109 -22.71 23.29 17.44
C ASP A 109 -21.60 23.18 16.38
N ALA A 110 -21.51 24.13 15.45
CA ALA A 110 -20.45 24.20 14.45
C ALA A 110 -19.08 24.48 15.08
N ARG A 111 -19.01 25.34 16.10
CA ARG A 111 -17.78 25.61 16.84
C ARG A 111 -17.33 24.39 17.63
N ASP A 112 -18.22 23.76 18.37
CA ASP A 112 -17.92 22.54 19.13
C ASP A 112 -17.44 21.40 18.21
N SER A 113 -18.07 21.25 17.04
CA SER A 113 -17.67 20.27 16.04
C SER A 113 -16.29 20.61 15.44
N ALA A 114 -16.02 21.88 15.15
CA ALA A 114 -14.72 22.32 14.66
C ALA A 114 -13.61 22.08 15.70
N ASP A 115 -13.87 22.32 16.98
CA ASP A 115 -12.91 22.08 18.05
C ASP A 115 -12.64 20.59 18.26
N LYS A 116 -13.68 19.74 18.15
CA LYS A 116 -13.50 18.28 18.14
C LYS A 116 -12.63 17.82 16.97
N ILE A 117 -12.92 18.29 15.75
CA ILE A 117 -12.14 17.94 14.56
C ILE A 117 -10.67 18.35 14.73
N LYS A 118 -10.40 19.54 15.26
CA LYS A 118 -9.03 20.01 15.52
C LYS A 118 -8.33 19.13 16.55
N ASN A 119 -8.98 18.83 17.67
CA ASN A 119 -8.40 18.00 18.71
C ASN A 119 -8.11 16.57 18.22
N ASP A 120 -9.04 15.97 17.46
CA ASP A 120 -8.86 14.64 16.87
C ASP A 120 -7.72 14.65 15.83
N ALA A 121 -7.64 15.70 15.01
CA ALA A 121 -6.56 15.86 14.05
C ALA A 121 -5.20 16.02 14.74
N ASP A 122 -5.14 16.82 15.81
CA ASP A 122 -3.91 17.02 16.60
C ASP A 122 -3.48 15.72 17.31
N GLN A 123 -4.44 14.93 17.82
CA GLN A 123 -4.14 13.62 18.41
C GLN A 123 -3.60 12.65 17.36
N LYS A 124 -4.27 12.54 16.21
CA LYS A 124 -3.80 11.70 15.09
C LYS A 124 -2.43 12.14 14.59
N ALA A 125 -2.20 13.44 14.43
CA ALA A 125 -0.90 13.96 14.02
C ALA A 125 0.21 13.56 15.00
N ARG A 126 -0.06 13.67 16.31
CA ARG A 126 0.90 13.25 17.35
C ARG A 126 1.16 11.74 17.32
N GLU A 127 0.14 10.94 17.07
CA GLU A 127 0.27 9.48 16.95
C GLU A 127 1.10 9.09 15.72
N VAL A 128 0.80 9.68 14.55
CA VAL A 128 1.57 9.47 13.31
C VAL A 128 3.02 9.88 13.50
N ILE A 129 3.29 11.03 14.12
CA ILE A 129 4.67 11.46 14.40
C ILE A 129 5.38 10.46 15.33
N ARG A 130 4.70 9.99 16.38
CA ARG A 130 5.28 9.01 17.31
C ARG A 130 5.60 7.70 16.61
N GLN A 131 4.67 7.20 15.80
CA GLN A 131 4.85 5.98 15.02
C GLN A 131 6.02 6.13 14.04
N ALA A 132 6.07 7.21 13.26
CA ALA A 132 7.14 7.47 12.30
C ALA A 132 8.52 7.58 12.98
N LEU A 133 8.60 8.15 14.19
CA LEU A 133 9.83 8.20 14.96
C LEU A 133 10.26 6.82 15.47
N ALA A 134 9.32 5.97 15.88
CA ALA A 134 9.60 4.60 16.30
C ALA A 134 10.06 3.73 15.12
N GLU A 135 9.37 3.83 13.97
CA GLU A 135 9.76 3.15 12.73
C GLU A 135 11.16 3.60 12.27
N LYS A 136 11.43 4.92 12.30
CA LYS A 136 12.77 5.44 12.02
C LYS A 136 13.83 4.82 12.93
N GLN A 137 13.56 4.66 14.23
CA GLN A 137 14.52 4.07 15.15
C GLN A 137 14.75 2.59 14.82
N ASN A 138 13.69 1.82 14.58
CA ASN A 138 13.78 0.43 14.19
C ASN A 138 14.61 0.25 12.90
N GLU A 139 14.41 1.12 11.91
CA GLU A 139 15.15 1.09 10.65
C GLU A 139 16.65 1.36 10.87
N LEU A 140 16.99 2.32 11.75
CA LEU A 140 18.38 2.58 12.12
C LEU A 140 19.04 1.38 12.81
N ASP A 141 18.31 0.73 13.72
CA ASP A 141 18.79 -0.46 14.42
C ASP A 141 18.99 -1.64 13.44
N GLU A 142 18.09 -1.83 12.48
CA GLU A 142 18.22 -2.88 11.45
C GLU A 142 19.38 -2.58 10.49
N ILE A 143 19.59 -1.31 10.11
CA ILE A 143 20.77 -0.89 9.33
C ILE A 143 22.07 -1.28 10.06
N ASP A 144 22.15 -1.02 11.37
CA ASP A 144 23.35 -1.34 12.14
C ASP A 144 23.55 -2.84 12.31
N ARG A 145 22.46 -3.60 12.50
CA ARG A 145 22.49 -5.07 12.49
C ARG A 145 22.97 -5.61 11.15
N LEU A 146 22.50 -5.06 10.03
CA LEU A 146 22.89 -5.50 8.69
C LEU A 146 24.35 -5.19 8.39
N LYS A 147 24.86 -4.03 8.85
CA LYS A 147 26.29 -3.70 8.78
C LYS A 147 27.14 -4.69 9.59
N ALA A 148 26.72 -5.05 10.80
CA ALA A 148 27.42 -6.04 11.62
C ALA A 148 27.45 -7.40 10.92
N SER A 149 26.30 -7.88 10.45
CA SER A 149 26.17 -9.13 9.68
C SER A 149 27.08 -9.14 8.44
N ARG A 150 27.16 -8.01 7.71
CA ARG A 150 28.07 -7.87 6.57
C ARG A 150 29.53 -8.04 6.97
N GLU A 151 29.97 -7.41 8.06
CA GLU A 151 31.36 -7.49 8.50
C GLU A 151 31.71 -8.87 9.05
N ASP A 152 30.76 -9.53 9.72
CA ASP A 152 30.88 -10.92 10.16
C ASP A 152 31.02 -11.85 8.96
N PHE A 153 30.15 -11.72 7.96
CA PHE A 153 30.23 -12.50 6.72
C PHE A 153 31.56 -12.28 6.01
N ARG A 154 32.01 -11.03 5.91
CA ARG A 154 33.32 -10.70 5.33
C ARG A 154 34.47 -11.39 6.07
N THR A 155 34.41 -11.40 7.40
CA THR A 155 35.42 -12.05 8.24
C THR A 155 35.42 -13.55 8.03
N GLN A 156 34.25 -14.19 8.06
CA GLN A 156 34.09 -15.62 7.82
C GLN A 156 34.57 -16.02 6.42
N TYR A 157 34.22 -15.23 5.40
CA TYR A 157 34.67 -15.47 4.03
C TYR A 157 36.19 -15.39 3.90
N LYS A 158 36.83 -14.41 4.53
CA LYS A 158 38.29 -14.30 4.56
C LYS A 158 38.94 -15.49 5.26
N GLN A 159 38.39 -15.94 6.38
CA GLN A 159 38.88 -17.13 7.10
C GLN A 159 38.75 -18.39 6.25
N LEU A 160 37.62 -18.57 5.55
CA LEU A 160 37.42 -19.69 4.64
C LEU A 160 38.46 -19.71 3.50
N LEU A 161 38.70 -18.55 2.88
CA LEU A 161 39.74 -18.42 1.85
C LEU A 161 41.14 -18.72 2.41
N GLN A 162 41.46 -18.22 3.60
CA GLN A 162 42.74 -18.49 4.26
C GLN A 162 42.92 -19.99 4.50
N HIS A 163 41.88 -20.67 5.02
CA HIS A 163 41.88 -22.11 5.21
C HIS A 163 42.14 -22.86 3.89
N PHE A 164 41.48 -22.46 2.80
CA PHE A 164 41.73 -23.07 1.49
C PHE A 164 43.15 -22.82 0.97
N MET A 165 43.74 -21.66 1.24
CA MET A 165 45.14 -21.39 0.88
C MET A 165 46.11 -22.25 1.70
N ASP A 166 45.91 -22.31 3.02
CA ASP A 166 46.74 -23.11 3.93
C ASP A 166 46.66 -24.61 3.58
N ASP A 167 45.47 -25.11 3.25
CA ASP A 167 45.27 -26.49 2.77
C ASP A 167 46.01 -26.75 1.46
N ALA A 168 45.94 -25.83 0.49
CA ALA A 168 46.61 -25.98 -0.79
C ALA A 168 48.14 -26.01 -0.64
N GLU A 169 48.71 -25.16 0.21
CA GLU A 169 50.15 -25.18 0.55
C GLU A 169 50.55 -26.50 1.23
N SER A 170 49.67 -27.06 2.06
CA SER A 170 49.95 -28.34 2.74
C SER A 170 49.97 -29.53 1.76
N VAL A 171 49.10 -29.53 0.75
CA VAL A 171 48.98 -30.60 -0.26
C VAL A 171 50.06 -30.49 -1.34
N PHE A 172 50.54 -29.28 -1.62
CA PHE A 172 51.62 -29.00 -2.57
C PHE A 172 52.78 -28.26 -1.89
N PRO A 173 53.58 -28.94 -1.05
CA PRO A 173 54.78 -28.32 -0.51
C PRO A 173 55.72 -27.92 -1.65
N ASP A 174 56.39 -26.78 -1.52
CA ASP A 174 57.39 -26.21 -2.45
C ASP A 174 58.57 -27.18 -2.71
N GLN A 175 58.30 -28.25 -3.44
CA GLN A 175 59.26 -29.27 -3.84
C GLN A 175 59.59 -29.13 -5.32
N ILE A 176 59.76 -27.88 -5.75
CA ILE A 176 60.35 -27.53 -7.03
C ILE A 176 61.18 -26.28 -6.80
N LEU A 177 62.44 -26.47 -6.38
CA LEU A 177 63.63 -25.70 -6.80
C LEU A 177 64.87 -26.14 -6.00
N SER A 178 65.49 -27.25 -6.43
CA SER A 178 66.92 -27.49 -6.25
C SER A 178 67.48 -28.21 -7.47
N SER A 179 67.74 -27.41 -8.52
CA SER A 179 68.71 -27.53 -9.63
C SER A 179 68.84 -28.81 -10.49
N PRO A 180 69.30 -28.66 -11.76
CA PRO A 180 68.90 -29.51 -12.88
C PRO A 180 69.90 -30.64 -13.16
N SER A 181 69.41 -31.82 -13.52
CA SER A 181 70.24 -32.82 -14.20
C SER A 181 69.45 -33.60 -15.24
N GLY A 182 69.75 -33.28 -16.50
CA GLY A 182 69.70 -34.10 -17.71
C GLY A 182 68.80 -35.34 -17.79
N SER A 183 67.86 -35.26 -18.74
CA SER A 183 67.59 -36.27 -19.77
C SER A 183 67.04 -37.65 -19.37
N ALA A 184 65.72 -37.83 -19.49
CA ALA A 184 65.06 -38.68 -20.51
C ALA A 184 63.56 -38.88 -20.18
N PRO A 185 62.65 -38.92 -21.17
CA PRO A 185 61.23 -39.13 -20.90
C PRO A 185 60.98 -40.62 -20.66
N ARG A 186 60.39 -40.98 -19.52
CA ARG A 186 59.66 -42.23 -19.37
C ARG A 186 58.18 -41.88 -19.23
N TYR A 187 57.44 -42.08 -20.31
CA TYR A 187 56.00 -42.26 -20.22
C TYR A 187 55.76 -43.67 -19.70
N ASP A 188 55.29 -43.78 -18.46
CA ASP A 188 54.59 -44.98 -18.00
C ASP A 188 53.38 -44.49 -17.18
N MET A 189 52.20 -44.49 -17.80
CA MET A 189 50.94 -44.17 -17.12
C MET A 189 50.49 -45.42 -16.35
N PRO A 190 50.19 -45.33 -15.05
CA PRO A 190 49.31 -46.30 -14.41
C PRO A 190 47.88 -46.06 -14.91
N LYS A 191 47.31 -47.06 -15.58
CA LYS A 191 45.90 -47.09 -16.00
C LYS A 191 45.02 -47.24 -14.76
N VAL A 192 44.49 -46.13 -14.24
CA VAL A 192 43.40 -46.15 -13.27
C VAL A 192 42.10 -46.26 -14.05
N THR A 193 41.50 -47.45 -14.03
CA THR A 193 40.11 -47.66 -14.46
C THR A 193 39.19 -47.03 -13.43
N GLU A 194 38.60 -45.90 -13.79
CA GLU A 194 37.55 -45.23 -13.02
C GLU A 194 36.21 -45.90 -13.35
N THR A 195 35.73 -46.78 -12.46
CA THR A 195 34.32 -47.16 -12.42
C THR A 195 33.62 -46.18 -11.49
N VAL A 196 32.92 -45.21 -12.07
CA VAL A 196 32.08 -44.26 -11.32
C VAL A 196 30.79 -44.98 -10.95
N ASP A 197 30.63 -45.32 -9.67
CA ASP A 197 29.35 -45.74 -9.12
C ASP A 197 28.47 -44.50 -8.92
N ALA A 198 27.32 -44.50 -9.57
CA ALA A 198 26.36 -43.40 -9.54
C ALA A 198 25.53 -43.50 -8.26
N SER A 199 25.99 -42.89 -7.17
CA SER A 199 25.15 -42.57 -6.02
C SER A 199 25.72 -41.39 -5.24
N ALA A 200 25.51 -40.18 -5.77
CA ALA A 200 25.54 -38.96 -4.97
C ALA A 200 24.10 -38.53 -4.73
N THR A 201 23.57 -38.89 -3.57
CA THR A 201 22.32 -38.35 -3.03
C THR A 201 22.49 -36.85 -2.81
N VAL A 202 21.66 -36.05 -3.49
CA VAL A 202 21.54 -34.61 -3.29
C VAL A 202 21.07 -34.37 -1.84
N TYR A 203 21.89 -33.70 -1.03
CA TYR A 203 21.48 -33.20 0.27
C TYR A 203 20.77 -31.85 0.10
N VAL A 204 19.47 -31.84 0.35
CA VAL A 204 18.63 -30.64 0.43
C VAL A 204 18.54 -30.23 1.89
N PRO A 205 18.89 -28.99 2.29
CA PRO A 205 18.66 -28.53 3.65
C PRO A 205 17.14 -28.36 3.87
N ALA A 206 16.65 -28.94 4.96
CA ALA A 206 15.24 -28.90 5.34
C ALA A 206 14.76 -27.46 5.53
N SER A 207 13.76 -27.07 4.75
CA SER A 207 12.85 -25.98 5.05
C SER A 207 11.99 -26.37 6.25
N ASP A 208 12.30 -25.84 7.43
CA ASP A 208 11.44 -25.98 8.60
C ASP A 208 10.27 -25.00 8.45
N GLY A 209 9.21 -25.49 7.83
CA GLY A 209 7.92 -24.84 7.65
C GLY A 209 6.82 -25.81 8.05
N ALA A 210 6.67 -26.04 9.36
CA ALA A 210 5.52 -26.69 9.93
C ALA A 210 4.42 -25.64 10.16
N LEU A 211 3.56 -25.48 9.15
CA LEU A 211 2.15 -25.16 9.35
C LEU A 211 1.40 -26.46 9.14
N ASP A 212 0.88 -27.05 10.23
CA ASP A 212 -0.32 -27.86 10.15
C ASP A 212 -1.15 -27.74 11.45
N ASP A 213 -2.44 -27.85 11.23
CA ASP A 213 -3.60 -27.58 12.08
C ASP A 213 -3.66 -28.29 13.44
N LEU A 214 -4.57 -27.76 14.29
CA LEU A 214 -5.48 -28.41 15.27
C LEU A 214 -5.35 -27.91 16.73
N ASP A 215 -6.08 -26.84 17.09
CA ASP A 215 -7.27 -26.82 18.00
C ASP A 215 -7.85 -25.39 18.11
#